data_AF-A0A395IVI8-F1
#
_entry.id   AF-A0A395IVI8-F1
#
_cell.length_a   1.000
_cell.length_b   1.000
_cell.length_c   1.000
_cell.angle_alpha   90.00
_cell.angle_beta   90.00
_cell.angle_gamma   90.00
#
_symmetry.space_group_name_H-M   'P 1'
#
loop_
_entity.id
_entity.type
_entity.pdbx_description
1 polymer ?
#
loop_
_entity_poly.entity_id
_entity_poly.type
_entity_poly.pdbx_seq_one_letter_code
_entity_poly.pdbx_strand_id
1 'polypeptide(L)'
;MALIVDKHRPRSLDQLTYHDDLSERLRSLAQSGDFPHLLLYGPSGSKVVVINEADGLSRDAQAALRRTMEKYSGNVRLILVANSTSGIIGPIRSRTLLVRVGAPTEGDIVKVLENSGKKEGWGVSRGFLERVAKESGRNLRRALLMYEAAHAQNETITDSTPIPPPDWEALLSTIAHSMTVEHTPAQILKIRAQLYDLLTHCIPATMILKH
;
A
#
# COMPACT_ATOMS: atom_id res chain seq x y z
N MET A 1 8.15 -9.86 17.70
CA MET A 1 8.19 -8.39 17.80
C MET A 1 7.18 -7.85 16.80
N ALA A 2 6.36 -6.85 17.15
CA ALA A 2 5.35 -6.32 16.23
C ALA A 2 5.92 -5.16 15.41
N LEU A 3 5.73 -5.19 14.09
CA LEU A 3 6.25 -4.18 13.17
C LEU A 3 5.66 -2.80 13.47
N ILE A 4 6.46 -1.75 13.27
CA ILE A 4 6.06 -0.35 13.47
C ILE A 4 4.86 0.02 12.59
N VAL A 5 4.82 -0.52 11.36
CA VAL A 5 3.70 -0.41 10.42
C VAL A 5 2.35 -0.77 11.04
N ASP A 6 2.31 -1.81 11.89
CA ASP A 6 1.08 -2.32 12.48
C ASP A 6 0.81 -1.72 13.86
N LYS A 7 1.87 -1.42 14.62
CA LYS A 7 1.79 -0.71 15.91
C LYS A 7 1.23 0.71 15.75
N HIS A 8 1.65 1.43 14.70
CA HIS A 8 1.23 2.82 14.43
C HIS A 8 0.11 2.95 13.40
N ARG A 9 -0.50 1.84 12.96
CA ARG A 9 -1.65 1.88 12.05
C ARG A 9 -2.80 2.66 12.71
N PRO A 10 -3.32 3.74 12.08
CA PRO A 10 -4.37 4.56 12.67
C PRO A 10 -5.64 3.73 12.87
N ARG A 11 -6.29 3.91 14.04
CA ARG A 11 -7.50 3.17 14.45
C ARG A 11 -8.76 4.04 14.44
N SER A 12 -8.64 5.35 14.27
CA SER A 12 -9.75 6.28 14.03
C SER A 12 -9.40 7.26 12.91
N LEU A 13 -10.42 7.91 12.33
CA LEU A 13 -10.22 8.94 11.31
C LEU A 13 -9.43 10.15 11.84
N ASP A 14 -9.49 10.41 13.16
CA ASP A 14 -8.74 11.49 13.83
C ASP A 14 -7.23 11.24 13.91
N GLN A 15 -6.79 10.00 13.65
CA GLN A 15 -5.38 9.59 13.67
C GLN A 15 -4.76 9.60 12.27
N LEU A 16 -5.51 9.96 11.23
CA LEU A 16 -4.99 10.13 9.87
C LEU A 16 -4.14 11.40 9.81
N THR A 17 -2.89 11.25 9.37
CA THR A 17 -1.89 12.35 9.34
C THR A 17 -1.83 13.11 8.01
N TYR A 18 -2.65 12.71 7.04
CA TYR A 18 -2.64 13.25 5.67
C TYR A 18 -4.01 13.03 4.99
N HIS A 19 -4.33 13.88 4.00
CA HIS A 19 -5.65 14.02 3.36
C HIS A 19 -6.77 14.44 4.33
N ASP A 20 -6.61 15.61 4.94
CA ASP A 20 -7.60 16.18 5.87
C ASP A 20 -8.98 16.36 5.20
N ASP A 21 -9.03 16.94 3.99
CA ASP A 21 -10.26 17.08 3.18
C ASP A 21 -11.02 15.75 2.99
N LEU A 22 -10.28 14.65 2.80
CA LEU A 22 -10.86 13.32 2.59
C LEU A 22 -11.37 12.76 3.93
N SER A 23 -10.61 12.98 5.00
CA SER A 23 -10.96 12.56 6.36
C SER A 23 -12.21 13.29 6.88
N GLU A 24 -12.35 14.59 6.58
CA GLU A 24 -13.56 15.37 6.86
C GLU A 24 -14.75 14.91 6.03
N ARG A 25 -14.57 14.65 4.73
CA ARG A 25 -15.65 14.09 3.88
C ARG A 25 -16.09 12.72 4.37
N LEU A 26 -15.17 11.83 4.74
CA LEU A 26 -15.49 10.54 5.33
C LEU A 26 -16.18 10.69 6.69
N ARG A 27 -15.82 11.68 7.51
CA ARG A 27 -16.49 11.99 8.79
C ARG A 27 -17.92 12.51 8.57
N SER A 28 -18.11 13.41 7.62
CA SER A 28 -19.43 13.95 7.25
C SER A 28 -20.33 12.84 6.70
N LEU A 29 -19.80 11.97 5.84
CA LEU A 29 -20.48 10.76 5.40
C LEU A 29 -20.79 9.82 6.57
N ALA A 30 -19.85 9.61 7.50
CA ALA A 30 -20.03 8.81 8.71
C ALA A 30 -21.18 9.31 9.62
N GLN A 31 -21.47 10.61 9.57
CA GLN A 31 -22.54 11.24 10.36
C GLN A 31 -23.86 11.32 9.60
N SER A 32 -23.85 11.31 8.26
CA SER A 32 -25.07 11.27 7.44
C SER A 32 -25.70 9.87 7.48
N GLY A 33 -26.96 9.78 7.92
CA GLY A 33 -27.68 8.50 8.00
C GLY A 33 -27.94 7.83 6.64
N ASP A 34 -27.88 8.59 5.55
CA ASP A 34 -28.01 8.08 4.18
C ASP A 34 -26.63 7.88 3.54
N PHE A 35 -26.01 6.74 3.87
CA PHE A 35 -24.77 6.32 3.23
C PHE A 35 -25.04 5.80 1.81
N PRO A 36 -24.44 6.40 0.76
CA PRO A 36 -24.16 5.66 -0.48
C PRO A 36 -23.26 4.45 -0.14
N HIS A 37 -22.99 3.54 -1.08
CA HIS A 37 -22.23 2.30 -0.80
C HIS A 37 -20.78 2.57 -0.29
N LEU A 38 -20.60 2.83 1.02
CA LEU A 38 -19.33 3.02 1.74
C LEU A 38 -19.38 3.15 3.31
N LEU A 39 -20.16 2.35 4.08
CA LEU A 39 -19.98 2.04 5.56
C LEU A 39 -20.04 3.23 6.57
N LEU A 40 -20.93 3.36 7.59
CA LEU A 40 -21.90 2.50 8.31
C LEU A 40 -22.96 3.36 9.06
N TYR A 41 -24.24 2.95 9.11
CA TYR A 41 -25.00 2.55 10.33
C TYR A 41 -26.40 2.01 9.92
N GLY A 42 -27.06 1.25 10.80
CA GLY A 42 -28.42 0.74 10.59
C GLY A 42 -28.81 -0.30 11.66
N PRO A 43 -30.10 -0.48 11.98
CA PRO A 43 -30.56 -1.42 13.01
C PRO A 43 -30.22 -2.88 12.66
N SER A 44 -30.39 -3.76 13.64
CA SER A 44 -30.05 -5.20 13.60
C SER A 44 -30.54 -5.89 12.31
N GLY A 45 -29.65 -6.01 11.33
CA GLY A 45 -29.96 -6.57 10.01
C GLY A 45 -28.99 -6.15 8.89
N SER A 46 -28.48 -4.91 8.91
CA SER A 46 -27.58 -4.43 7.84
C SER A 46 -26.13 -4.92 8.02
N LYS A 47 -25.59 -5.62 7.02
CA LYS A 47 -24.21 -6.14 6.99
C LYS A 47 -23.32 -5.29 6.10
N VAL A 48 -22.03 -5.21 6.44
CA VAL A 48 -21.03 -4.57 5.58
C VAL A 48 -19.97 -5.57 5.17
N VAL A 49 -19.65 -5.58 3.88
CA VAL A 49 -18.64 -6.46 3.28
C VAL A 49 -17.54 -5.59 2.70
N VAL A 50 -16.29 -5.84 3.13
CA VAL A 50 -15.10 -5.19 2.57
C VAL A 50 -14.43 -6.18 1.63
N ILE A 51 -14.28 -5.82 0.37
CA ILE A 51 -13.55 -6.59 -0.64
C ILE A 51 -12.25 -5.85 -0.92
N ASN A 52 -11.13 -6.45 -0.51
CA ASN A 52 -9.80 -5.99 -0.87
C ASN A 52 -9.44 -6.50 -2.26
N GLU A 53 -8.59 -5.76 -2.98
CA GLU A 53 -8.10 -6.10 -4.32
C GLU A 53 -9.24 -6.41 -5.31
N ALA A 54 -10.30 -5.58 -5.28
CA ALA A 54 -11.48 -5.75 -6.12
C ALA A 54 -11.17 -5.66 -7.63
N ASP A 55 -10.03 -5.06 -8.01
CA ASP A 55 -9.47 -5.05 -9.36
C ASP A 55 -8.85 -6.39 -9.81
N GLY A 56 -8.55 -7.30 -8.87
CA GLY A 56 -8.17 -8.69 -9.15
C GLY A 56 -9.35 -9.63 -9.45
N LEU A 57 -10.60 -9.18 -9.22
CA LEU A 57 -11.79 -9.99 -9.51
C LEU A 57 -12.04 -10.12 -11.02
N SER A 58 -12.35 -11.35 -11.47
CA SER A 58 -12.76 -11.60 -12.86
C SER A 58 -14.00 -10.81 -13.25
N ARG A 59 -14.17 -10.52 -14.55
CA ARG A 59 -15.33 -9.75 -15.06
C ARG A 59 -16.66 -10.42 -14.71
N ASP A 60 -16.72 -11.75 -14.69
CA ASP A 60 -17.92 -12.51 -14.32
C ASP A 60 -18.19 -12.45 -12.82
N ALA A 61 -17.15 -12.50 -11.98
CA ALA A 61 -17.28 -12.30 -10.54
C ALA A 61 -17.78 -10.88 -10.22
N GLN A 62 -17.26 -9.86 -10.91
CA GLN A 62 -17.78 -8.48 -10.81
C GLN A 62 -19.23 -8.36 -11.32
N ALA A 63 -19.58 -9.04 -12.42
CA ALA A 63 -20.95 -9.04 -12.94
C ALA A 63 -21.93 -9.74 -11.99
N ALA A 64 -21.50 -10.78 -11.28
CA ALA A 64 -22.26 -11.43 -10.21
C ALA A 64 -22.39 -10.51 -8.98
N LEU A 65 -21.28 -9.89 -8.54
CA LEU A 65 -21.26 -8.93 -7.43
C LEU A 65 -22.22 -7.77 -7.67
N ARG A 66 -22.28 -7.22 -8.89
CA ARG A 66 -23.24 -6.19 -9.30
C ARG A 66 -24.69 -6.64 -9.08
N ARG A 67 -25.06 -7.89 -9.43
CA ARG A 67 -26.42 -8.42 -9.18
C ARG A 67 -26.71 -8.51 -7.68
N THR A 68 -25.71 -8.91 -6.89
CA THR A 68 -25.80 -8.96 -5.42
C THR A 68 -25.98 -7.56 -4.82
N MET A 69 -25.26 -6.55 -5.30
CA MET A 69 -25.42 -5.14 -4.92
C MET A 69 -26.85 -4.65 -5.20
N GLU A 70 -27.38 -4.92 -6.39
CA GLU A 70 -28.72 -4.50 -6.79
C GLU A 70 -29.81 -5.23 -5.97
N LYS A 71 -29.66 -6.55 -5.73
CA LYS A 71 -30.64 -7.38 -5.01
C LYS A 71 -30.68 -7.14 -3.50
N TYR A 72 -29.55 -6.82 -2.88
CA TYR A 72 -29.42 -6.71 -1.43
C TYR A 72 -29.06 -5.29 -0.95
N SER A 73 -29.27 -4.27 -1.77
CA SER A 73 -28.93 -2.87 -1.50
C SER A 73 -29.41 -2.32 -0.14
N GLY A 74 -30.60 -2.74 0.32
CA GLY A 74 -31.13 -2.35 1.64
C GLY A 74 -30.48 -3.07 2.83
N ASN A 75 -29.89 -4.25 2.62
CA ASN A 75 -29.36 -5.11 3.70
C ASN A 75 -27.82 -5.24 3.69
N VAL A 76 -27.16 -4.95 2.58
CA VAL A 76 -25.72 -5.13 2.38
C VAL A 76 -25.11 -3.86 1.79
N ARG A 77 -24.14 -3.28 2.51
CA ARG A 77 -23.26 -2.24 1.98
C ARG A 77 -21.90 -2.85 1.64
N LEU A 78 -21.28 -2.41 0.57
CA LEU A 78 -20.00 -2.92 0.08
C LEU A 78 -18.95 -1.81 0.05
N ILE A 79 -17.77 -2.08 0.60
CA ILE A 79 -16.54 -1.31 0.30
C ILE A 79 -15.72 -2.14 -0.68
N LEU A 80 -15.32 -1.53 -1.78
CA LEU A 80 -14.40 -2.12 -2.76
C LEU A 80 -13.08 -1.34 -2.70
N VAL A 81 -12.02 -1.98 -2.21
CA VAL A 81 -10.66 -1.43 -2.24
C VAL A 81 -9.97 -1.96 -3.48
N ALA A 82 -9.51 -1.07 -4.35
CA ALA A 82 -8.84 -1.42 -5.60
C ALA A 82 -7.68 -0.45 -5.88
N ASN A 83 -6.60 -0.94 -6.47
CA ASN A 83 -5.45 -0.10 -6.81
C ASN A 83 -5.66 0.66 -8.14
N SER A 84 -6.47 0.10 -9.05
CA SER A 84 -6.82 0.72 -10.33
C SER A 84 -8.31 0.67 -10.63
N THR A 85 -8.90 1.84 -10.94
CA THR A 85 -10.30 1.94 -11.40
C THR A 85 -10.53 1.29 -12.76
N SER A 86 -9.47 1.04 -13.54
CA SER A 86 -9.55 0.40 -14.87
C SER A 86 -9.86 -1.09 -14.79
N GLY A 87 -9.56 -1.75 -13.66
CA GLY A 87 -9.95 -3.14 -13.41
C GLY A 87 -11.45 -3.32 -13.10
N ILE A 88 -12.16 -2.22 -12.76
CA ILE A 88 -13.55 -2.26 -12.31
C ILE A 88 -14.52 -1.97 -13.46
N ILE A 89 -15.50 -2.86 -13.65
CA ILE A 89 -16.54 -2.70 -14.68
C ILE A 89 -17.37 -1.44 -14.46
N GLY A 90 -17.74 -0.76 -15.56
CA GLY A 90 -18.56 0.46 -15.54
C GLY A 90 -19.84 0.39 -14.68
N PRO A 91 -20.62 -0.72 -14.71
CA PRO A 91 -21.82 -0.85 -13.89
C PRO A 91 -21.60 -0.81 -12.37
N ILE A 92 -20.44 -1.26 -11.86
CA ILE A 92 -20.10 -1.11 -10.44
C ILE A 92 -19.72 0.34 -10.18
N ARG A 93 -18.85 0.91 -11.03
CA ARG A 93 -18.36 2.29 -10.91
C ARG A 93 -19.47 3.34 -10.88
N SER A 94 -20.59 3.12 -11.59
CA SER A 94 -21.73 4.04 -11.58
C SER A 94 -22.64 3.92 -10.35
N ARG A 95 -22.41 2.94 -9.46
CA ARG A 95 -23.22 2.64 -8.25
C ARG A 95 -22.43 2.86 -6.95
N THR A 96 -21.12 3.08 -7.03
CA THR A 96 -20.25 3.28 -5.86
C THR A 96 -19.77 4.73 -5.78
N LEU A 97 -19.56 5.21 -4.55
CA LEU A 97 -18.91 6.50 -4.33
C LEU A 97 -17.41 6.34 -4.65
N LEU A 98 -16.92 7.07 -5.65
CA LEU A 98 -15.51 7.03 -6.05
C LEU A 98 -14.65 7.93 -5.15
N VAL A 99 -14.10 7.33 -4.09
CA VAL A 99 -13.10 7.97 -3.23
C VAL A 99 -11.71 7.65 -3.78
N ARG A 100 -11.01 8.67 -4.32
CA ARG A 100 -9.62 8.54 -4.77
C ARG A 100 -8.68 8.92 -3.63
N VAL A 101 -7.96 7.94 -3.09
CA VAL A 101 -6.86 8.18 -2.13
C VAL A 101 -5.58 8.44 -2.93
N GLY A 102 -4.98 9.62 -2.77
CA GLY A 102 -3.67 9.93 -3.35
C GLY A 102 -2.54 9.27 -2.55
N ALA A 103 -1.42 8.97 -3.20
CA ALA A 103 -0.19 8.67 -2.47
C ALA A 103 0.24 9.91 -1.67
N PRO A 104 0.74 9.76 -0.42
CA PRO A 104 1.18 10.90 0.39
C PRO A 104 2.35 11.63 -0.26
N THR A 105 2.52 12.92 0.06
CA THR A 105 3.70 13.67 -0.38
C THR A 105 4.93 13.26 0.42
N GLU A 106 6.12 13.53 -0.10
CA GLU A 106 7.38 13.26 0.61
C GLU A 106 7.42 13.99 1.97
N GLY A 107 6.91 15.22 2.05
CA GLY A 107 6.77 15.95 3.30
C GLY A 107 5.81 15.31 4.30
N ASP A 108 4.72 14.70 3.84
CA ASP A 108 3.78 13.98 4.74
C ASP A 108 4.37 12.66 5.23
N ILE A 109 5.15 11.97 4.40
CA ILE A 109 5.91 10.79 4.82
C ILE A 109 6.91 11.17 5.91
N VAL A 110 7.67 12.27 5.75
CA VAL A 110 8.60 12.77 6.77
C VAL A 110 7.86 13.07 8.09
N LYS A 111 6.71 13.77 8.06
CA LYS A 111 5.90 14.01 9.28
C LYS A 111 5.48 12.71 9.98
N VAL A 112 5.06 11.69 9.22
CA VAL A 112 4.67 10.39 9.79
C VAL A 112 5.88 9.68 10.40
N LEU A 113 7.04 9.69 9.73
CA LEU A 113 8.28 9.10 10.26
C LEU A 113 8.77 9.82 11.52
N GLU A 114 8.74 11.15 11.57
CA GLU A 114 9.04 11.91 12.80
C GLU A 114 8.10 11.53 13.95
N ASN A 115 6.80 11.42 13.68
CA ASN A 115 5.80 11.05 14.68
C ASN A 115 5.95 9.60 15.15
N SER A 116 6.40 8.69 14.29
CA SER A 116 6.75 7.31 14.66
C SER A 116 8.03 7.27 15.50
N GLY A 117 9.10 7.95 15.09
CA GLY A 117 10.35 8.03 15.84
C GLY A 117 10.18 8.61 17.25
N LYS A 118 9.40 9.70 17.38
CA LYS A 118 9.04 10.30 18.68
C LYS A 118 8.32 9.32 19.62
N LYS A 119 7.50 8.40 19.10
CA LYS A 119 6.77 7.39 19.90
C LYS A 119 7.62 6.19 20.30
N GLU A 120 8.64 5.85 19.52
CA GLU A 120 9.61 4.79 19.87
C GLU A 120 10.84 5.31 20.64
N GLY A 121 10.96 6.64 20.80
CA GLY A 121 12.10 7.28 21.48
C GLY A 121 13.38 7.31 20.63
N TRP A 122 13.25 7.16 19.31
CA TRP A 122 14.38 7.09 18.39
C TRP A 122 14.90 8.49 18.05
N GLY A 123 16.23 8.68 18.12
CA GLY A 123 16.89 9.90 17.66
C GLY A 123 16.91 9.95 16.12
N VAL A 124 16.47 11.06 15.53
CA VAL A 124 16.26 11.15 14.08
C VAL A 124 16.88 12.42 13.51
N SER A 125 17.67 12.29 12.44
CA SER A 125 18.04 13.42 11.58
C SER A 125 17.05 13.57 10.43
N ARG A 126 16.71 14.82 10.10
CA ARG A 126 15.75 15.15 9.04
C ARG A 126 16.27 14.80 7.63
N GLY A 127 17.58 14.93 7.39
CA GLY A 127 18.18 14.58 6.10
C GLY A 127 18.01 13.10 5.76
N PHE A 128 18.17 12.23 6.76
CA PHE A 128 17.86 10.81 6.64
C PHE A 128 16.37 10.54 6.30
N LEU A 129 15.42 11.21 6.96
CA LEU A 129 13.99 11.05 6.67
C LEU A 129 13.61 11.46 5.25
N GLU A 130 14.18 12.56 4.75
CA GLU A 130 13.95 13.04 3.39
C GLU A 130 14.52 12.05 2.34
N ARG A 131 15.65 11.40 2.63
CA ARG A 131 16.18 10.27 1.82
C ARG A 131 15.22 9.07 1.81
N VAL A 132 14.76 8.60 2.98
CA VAL A 132 13.81 7.48 3.09
C VAL A 132 12.50 7.79 2.35
N ALA A 133 11.98 9.00 2.47
CA ALA A 133 10.77 9.42 1.75
C ALA A 133 10.94 9.32 0.23
N LYS A 134 12.08 9.81 -0.30
CA LYS A 134 12.42 9.74 -1.73
C LYS A 134 12.59 8.30 -2.23
N GLU A 135 13.33 7.47 -1.50
CA GLU A 135 13.64 6.09 -1.87
C GLU A 135 12.42 5.15 -1.79
N SER A 136 11.48 5.44 -0.88
CA SER A 136 10.24 4.69 -0.74
C SER A 136 9.32 4.71 -1.97
N GLY A 137 9.51 5.64 -2.91
CA GLY A 137 8.64 5.80 -4.08
C GLY A 137 7.21 6.22 -3.72
N ARG A 138 7.06 7.06 -2.68
CA ARG A 138 5.78 7.49 -2.08
C ARG A 138 4.93 6.36 -1.48
N ASN A 139 5.52 5.23 -1.16
CA ASN A 139 4.87 4.14 -0.44
C ASN A 139 5.16 4.23 1.06
N LEU A 140 4.20 4.71 1.84
CA LEU A 140 4.34 4.90 3.30
C LEU A 140 4.67 3.60 4.05
N ARG A 141 4.12 2.45 3.63
CA ARG A 141 4.46 1.15 4.24
C ARG A 141 5.93 0.82 4.00
N ARG A 142 6.43 1.02 2.77
CA ARG A 142 7.83 0.80 2.42
C ARG A 142 8.75 1.75 3.20
N ALA A 143 8.40 3.02 3.30
CA ALA A 143 9.13 4.02 4.09
C ALA A 143 9.27 3.62 5.57
N LEU A 144 8.17 3.18 6.20
CA LEU A 144 8.18 2.72 7.60
C LEU A 144 9.02 1.46 7.81
N LEU A 145 8.98 0.49 6.88
CA LEU A 145 9.80 -0.72 6.95
C LEU A 145 11.29 -0.42 6.72
N MET A 146 11.63 0.45 5.76
CA MET A 146 13.00 0.93 5.55
C MET A 146 13.55 1.65 6.78
N TYR A 147 12.71 2.47 7.43
CA TYR A 147 13.05 3.18 8.66
C TYR A 147 13.28 2.21 9.84
N GLU A 148 12.42 1.21 10.02
CA GLU A 148 12.56 0.14 11.02
C GLU A 148 13.82 -0.70 10.77
N ALA A 149 14.09 -1.10 9.52
CA ALA A 149 15.27 -1.87 9.16
C ALA A 149 16.58 -1.11 9.36
N ALA A 150 16.63 0.18 9.03
CA ALA A 150 17.82 1.02 9.23
C ALA A 150 18.16 1.20 10.72
N HIS A 151 17.14 1.39 11.58
CA HIS A 151 17.33 1.44 13.05
C HIS A 151 17.68 0.08 13.64
N ALA A 152 17.18 -1.03 13.10
CA ALA A 152 17.54 -2.38 13.55
C ALA A 152 19.01 -2.73 13.25
N GLN A 153 19.61 -2.12 12.22
CA GLN A 153 21.01 -2.34 11.83
C GLN A 153 21.99 -1.34 12.46
N ASN A 154 21.54 -0.15 12.90
CA ASN A 154 22.41 0.92 13.36
C ASN A 154 21.85 1.57 14.64
N GLU A 155 22.62 1.52 15.74
CA GLU A 155 22.24 2.14 17.02
C GLU A 155 22.17 3.68 16.94
N THR A 156 22.98 4.29 16.07
CA THR A 156 22.98 5.75 15.82
C THR A 156 22.78 6.02 14.33
N ILE A 157 21.62 6.61 13.97
CA ILE A 157 21.37 7.03 12.59
C ILE A 157 21.99 8.40 12.33
N THR A 158 22.77 8.48 11.26
CA THR A 158 23.33 9.72 10.72
C THR A 158 22.84 9.93 9.29
N ASP A 159 22.98 11.14 8.73
CA ASP A 159 22.48 11.45 7.38
C ASP A 159 23.10 10.61 6.27
N SER A 160 24.24 9.95 6.53
CA SER A 160 24.95 9.03 5.63
C SER A 160 24.62 7.55 5.82
N THR A 161 23.79 7.16 6.79
CA THR A 161 23.46 5.74 7.03
C THR A 161 22.89 5.11 5.75
N PRO A 162 23.37 3.92 5.32
CA PRO A 162 22.81 3.21 4.18
C PRO A 162 21.40 2.72 4.52
N ILE A 163 20.46 2.90 3.59
CA ILE A 163 19.10 2.37 3.72
C ILE A 163 19.15 0.96 3.10
N PRO A 164 18.85 -0.11 3.85
CA PRO A 164 18.85 -1.45 3.29
C PRO A 164 17.62 -1.62 2.37
N PRO A 165 17.81 -1.87 1.05
CA PRO A 165 16.70 -2.27 0.20
C PRO A 165 16.25 -3.69 0.57
N PRO A 166 15.00 -4.09 0.25
CA PRO A 166 14.56 -5.47 0.33
C PRO A 166 15.48 -6.43 -0.46
N ASP A 167 15.71 -7.63 0.05
CA ASP A 167 16.63 -8.61 -0.55
C ASP A 167 16.34 -8.89 -2.03
N TRP A 168 15.06 -8.96 -2.41
CA TRP A 168 14.64 -9.17 -3.79
C TRP A 168 14.99 -8.02 -4.73
N GLU A 169 15.00 -6.78 -4.23
CA GLU A 169 15.35 -5.58 -5.00
C GLU A 169 16.87 -5.46 -5.16
N ALA A 170 17.64 -5.84 -4.12
CA ALA A 170 19.09 -6.00 -4.22
C ALA A 170 19.49 -7.11 -5.20
N LEU A 171 18.75 -8.23 -5.21
CA LEU A 171 18.99 -9.33 -6.15
C LEU A 171 18.61 -8.92 -7.58
N LEU A 172 17.49 -8.21 -7.79
CA LEU A 172 17.11 -7.66 -9.10
C LEU A 172 18.15 -6.67 -9.64
N SER A 173 18.66 -5.74 -8.82
CA SER A 173 19.69 -4.79 -9.26
C SER A 173 20.99 -5.52 -9.66
N THR A 174 21.33 -6.60 -8.97
CA THR A 174 22.45 -7.49 -9.31
C THR A 174 22.21 -8.24 -10.63
N ILE A 175 21.01 -8.79 -10.85
CA ILE A 175 20.60 -9.41 -12.14
C ILE A 175 20.74 -8.38 -13.26
N ALA A 176 20.12 -7.20 -13.11
CA ALA A 176 20.11 -6.14 -14.10
C ALA A 176 21.54 -5.67 -14.45
N HIS A 177 22.40 -5.49 -13.46
CA HIS A 177 23.81 -5.19 -13.70
C HIS A 177 24.49 -6.31 -14.49
N SER A 178 24.31 -7.58 -14.09
CA SER A 178 24.90 -8.72 -14.80
C SER A 178 24.43 -8.86 -16.26
N MET A 179 23.17 -8.49 -16.55
CA MET A 179 22.61 -8.42 -17.90
C MET A 179 23.24 -7.30 -18.75
N THR A 180 23.65 -6.20 -18.14
CA THR A 180 24.31 -5.10 -18.87
C THR A 180 25.76 -5.43 -19.24
N VAL A 181 26.48 -6.15 -18.38
CA VAL A 181 27.93 -6.42 -18.54
C VAL A 181 28.21 -7.58 -19.50
N GLU A 182 27.51 -8.72 -19.39
CA GLU A 182 27.80 -9.92 -20.19
C GLU A 182 26.60 -10.45 -20.97
N HIS A 183 26.71 -10.46 -22.30
CA HIS A 183 25.65 -10.84 -23.24
C HIS A 183 25.88 -12.25 -23.80
N THR A 184 26.23 -13.21 -22.94
CA THR A 184 26.56 -14.59 -23.34
C THR A 184 25.43 -15.59 -23.06
N PRO A 185 25.26 -16.66 -23.86
CA PRO A 185 24.26 -17.70 -23.59
C PRO A 185 24.41 -18.39 -22.22
N ALA A 186 25.65 -18.49 -21.72
CA ALA A 186 25.94 -19.04 -20.40
C ALA A 186 25.45 -18.10 -19.27
N GLN A 187 25.59 -16.78 -19.44
CA GLN A 187 25.10 -15.79 -18.48
C GLN A 187 23.57 -15.76 -18.45
N ILE A 188 22.89 -15.85 -19.61
CA ILE A 188 21.43 -15.97 -19.70
C ILE A 188 20.92 -17.18 -18.90
N LEU A 189 21.63 -18.32 -18.92
CA LEU A 189 21.25 -19.52 -18.17
C LEU A 189 21.32 -19.29 -16.65
N LYS A 190 22.34 -18.57 -16.15
CA LYS A 190 22.46 -18.15 -14.74
C LYS A 190 21.35 -17.18 -14.34
N ILE A 191 21.12 -16.13 -15.14
CA ILE A 191 20.03 -15.15 -14.90
C ILE A 191 18.68 -15.86 -14.80
N ARG A 192 18.42 -16.82 -15.70
CA ARG A 192 17.19 -17.62 -15.67
C ARG A 192 17.02 -18.38 -14.34
N ALA A 193 18.09 -18.93 -13.76
CA ALA A 193 18.03 -19.56 -12.44
C ALA A 193 17.66 -18.55 -11.34
N GLN A 194 18.30 -17.38 -11.32
CA GLN A 194 18.02 -16.33 -10.34
C GLN A 194 16.58 -15.78 -10.47
N LEU A 195 16.03 -15.70 -11.69
CA LEU A 195 14.62 -15.37 -11.92
C LEU A 195 13.67 -16.49 -11.44
N TYR A 196 14.05 -17.76 -11.56
CA TYR A 196 13.28 -18.86 -10.98
C TYR A 196 13.28 -18.81 -9.44
N ASP A 197 14.38 -18.44 -8.80
CA ASP A 197 14.45 -18.27 -7.35
C ASP A 197 13.48 -17.18 -6.87
N LEU A 198 13.47 -16.01 -7.55
CA LEU A 198 12.50 -14.93 -7.26
C LEU A 198 11.04 -15.38 -7.40
N LEU A 199 10.70 -16.13 -8.46
CA LEU A 199 9.35 -16.67 -8.65
C LEU A 199 9.00 -17.74 -7.60
N THR A 200 9.97 -18.56 -7.19
CA THR A 200 9.82 -19.56 -6.12
C THR A 200 9.55 -18.90 -4.76
N HIS A 201 10.12 -17.71 -4.51
CA HIS A 201 9.81 -16.87 -3.35
C HIS A 201 8.48 -16.09 -3.47
N CYS A 202 7.58 -16.51 -4.38
CA CYS A 202 6.24 -15.94 -4.61
C CYS A 202 6.23 -14.44 -4.97
N ILE A 203 7.32 -13.92 -5.53
CA ILE A 203 7.37 -12.53 -5.99
C ILE A 203 6.64 -12.43 -7.34
N PRO A 204 5.66 -11.53 -7.51
CA PRO A 204 4.91 -11.44 -8.76
C PRO A 204 5.83 -11.10 -9.95
N ALA A 205 5.70 -11.84 -11.05
CA ALA A 205 6.43 -11.56 -12.29
C ALA A 205 6.22 -10.12 -12.82
N THR A 206 5.05 -9.53 -12.55
CA THR A 206 4.72 -8.13 -12.88
C THR A 206 5.43 -7.10 -11.99
N MET A 207 6.00 -7.52 -10.86
CA MET A 207 6.87 -6.70 -10.00
C MET A 207 8.32 -6.82 -10.45
N ILE A 208 8.76 -8.05 -10.76
CA ILE A 208 10.08 -8.37 -11.35
C ILE A 208 10.31 -7.58 -12.65
N LEU A 209 9.29 -7.44 -13.51
CA LEU A 209 9.40 -6.71 -14.79
C LEU A 209 9.36 -5.17 -14.66
N LYS A 210 9.01 -4.63 -13.48
CA LYS A 210 8.82 -3.18 -13.27
C LYS A 210 10.04 -2.48 -12.65
N HIS A 211 10.95 -3.25 -12.06
CA HIS A 211 12.16 -2.80 -11.38
C HIS A 211 13.39 -3.20 -12.20
#